data_AF-A0A1V6CQD7-F1
#
_entry.id   AF-A0A1V6CQD7-F1
#
_cell.length_a   1.000
_cell.length_b   1.000
_cell.length_c   1.000
_cell.angle_alpha   90.00
_cell.angle_beta   90.00
_cell.angle_gamma   90.00
#
_symmetry.space_group_name_H-M   'P 1'
#
loop_
_entity.id
_entity.type
_entity.pdbx_description
1 polymer ?
#
loop_
_entity_poly.entity_id
_entity_poly.type
_entity_poly.pdbx_seq_one_letter_code
_entity_poly.pdbx_strand_id
1 'polypeptide(L)'
;MDFIKILILAVILVALAFAGFAVTILLRKGGKFPNTHVSGNKHLRKEGITCAQTQDRIEQRKAWEKTNFREVRPVKPNPVKPNPEK
;
A
#
# COMPACT_ATOMS: atom_id res chain seq x y z
N MET A 1 16.04 -20.37 41.47
CA MET A 1 17.03 -19.82 40.51
C MET A 1 16.53 -19.98 39.07
N ASP A 2 15.21 -20.10 38.87
CA ASP A 2 14.66 -20.59 37.60
C ASP A 2 13.99 -19.45 36.81
N PHE A 3 13.51 -18.42 37.51
CA PHE A 3 13.00 -17.20 36.88
C PHE A 3 14.05 -16.52 36.00
N ILE A 4 15.30 -16.37 36.48
CA ILE A 4 16.38 -15.74 35.72
C ILE A 4 16.76 -16.58 34.49
N LYS A 5 16.72 -17.92 34.59
CA LYS A 5 16.95 -18.81 33.44
C LYS A 5 15.85 -18.66 32.38
N ILE A 6 14.60 -18.60 32.81
CA ILE A 6 13.43 -18.41 31.91
C ILE A 6 13.51 -17.02 31.24
N LEU A 7 13.88 -15.99 32.00
CA LEU A 7 14.05 -14.63 31.48
C LEU A 7 15.13 -14.59 30.38
N ILE A 8 16.29 -15.19 30.63
CA ILE A 8 17.39 -15.25 29.65
C ILE A 8 16.96 -16.02 28.41
N LEU A 9 16.28 -17.15 28.57
CA LEU A 9 15.77 -17.94 27.44
C LEU A 9 14.77 -17.14 26.59
N ALA A 10 13.86 -16.40 27.21
CA ALA A 10 12.89 -15.56 26.52
C ALA A 10 13.57 -14.44 25.74
N VAL A 11 14.55 -13.76 26.34
CA VAL A 11 15.31 -12.68 25.68
C VAL A 11 16.07 -13.21 24.46
N ILE A 12 16.70 -14.38 24.57
CA ILE A 12 17.43 -15.01 23.45
C ILE A 12 16.48 -15.33 22.29
N LEU A 13 15.30 -15.89 22.57
CA LEU A 13 14.31 -16.20 21.53
C LEU A 13 13.81 -14.95 20.81
N VAL A 14 13.51 -13.89 21.56
CA VAL A 14 13.07 -12.61 21.01
C VAL A 14 14.17 -11.97 20.16
N ALA A 15 15.42 -11.98 20.65
CA ALA A 15 16.57 -11.48 19.90
C ALA A 15 16.77 -12.23 18.57
N LEU A 16 16.59 -13.55 18.56
CA LEU A 16 16.69 -14.36 17.35
C LEU A 16 15.60 -14.00 16.33
N ALA A 17 14.37 -13.76 16.78
CA ALA A 17 13.26 -13.33 15.93
C ALA A 17 13.54 -11.95 15.28
N PHE A 18 14.02 -10.98 16.06
CA PHE A 18 14.41 -9.66 15.54
C PHE A 18 15.60 -9.73 14.59
N ALA A 19 16.58 -10.59 14.88
CA ALA A 19 17.70 -10.84 13.98
C ALA A 19 17.20 -11.35 12.62
N GLY A 20 16.26 -12.32 12.62
CA GLY A 20 15.59 -12.85 11.42
C GLY A 20 14.85 -11.77 10.62
N PHE A 21 14.11 -10.89 11.30
CA PHE A 21 13.39 -9.78 10.66
C PHE A 21 14.35 -8.76 10.02
N ALA A 22 15.49 -8.50 10.67
CA ALA A 22 16.50 -7.55 10.22
C ALA A 22 17.41 -8.06 9.08
N VAL A 23 17.41 -9.36 8.77
CA VAL A 23 18.27 -9.97 7.73
C VAL A 23 18.16 -9.23 6.40
N THR A 24 16.95 -8.89 5.98
CA THR A 24 16.71 -8.21 4.69
C THR A 24 17.17 -6.75 4.67
N ILE A 25 17.29 -6.11 5.84
CA ILE A 25 17.77 -4.74 6.01
C ILE A 25 19.29 -4.71 6.10
N LEU A 26 19.90 -5.65 6.84
CA LEU A 26 21.35 -5.69 7.08
C LEU A 26 22.14 -6.36 5.95
N LEU A 27 21.63 -7.44 5.35
CA LEU A 27 22.37 -8.19 4.32
C LEU A 27 22.19 -7.64 2.90
N ARG A 28 21.09 -6.93 2.63
CA ARG A 28 20.80 -6.43 1.28
C ARG A 28 21.39 -5.03 1.12
N LYS A 29 22.27 -4.83 0.12
CA LYS A 29 22.78 -3.48 -0.23
C LYS A 29 21.60 -2.57 -0.59
N GLY A 30 21.36 -1.54 0.23
CA GLY A 30 20.20 -0.66 0.10
C GLY A 30 18.91 -1.21 0.75
N GLY A 31 19.04 -2.09 1.75
CA GLY A 31 17.94 -2.65 2.52
C GLY A 31 17.02 -1.56 3.06
N LYS A 32 15.80 -1.53 2.55
CA LYS A 32 14.71 -0.67 3.01
C LYS A 32 13.55 -1.58 3.35
N PHE A 33 12.78 -1.19 4.37
CA PHE A 33 11.50 -1.85 4.61
C PHE A 33 10.64 -1.75 3.33
N PRO A 34 10.02 -2.84 2.87
CA PRO A 34 9.18 -2.80 1.68
C PRO A 34 8.09 -1.73 1.84
N ASN A 35 7.83 -0.96 0.78
CA ASN A 35 6.73 -0.01 0.79
C ASN A 35 5.40 -0.79 0.82
N THR A 36 4.76 -0.84 1.98
CA THR A 36 3.43 -1.44 2.17
C THR A 36 2.31 -0.53 1.65
N HIS A 37 2.63 0.72 1.32
CA HIS A 37 1.67 1.66 0.76
C HIS A 37 1.46 1.41 -0.74
N VAL A 38 0.22 1.07 -1.11
CA VAL A 38 -0.18 0.76 -2.49
C VAL A 38 0.23 1.87 -3.47
N SER A 39 0.06 3.14 -3.09
CA SER A 39 0.38 4.28 -3.97
C SER A 39 1.88 4.52 -4.18
N GLY A 40 2.73 4.09 -3.23
CA GLY A 40 4.17 4.32 -3.28
C GLY A 40 4.96 3.18 -3.93
N ASN A 41 4.32 2.04 -4.17
CA ASN A 41 5.00 0.86 -4.68
C ASN A 41 5.17 0.89 -6.20
N LYS A 42 6.43 1.03 -6.65
CA LYS A 42 6.79 1.01 -8.08
C LYS A 42 6.37 -0.27 -8.79
N HIS A 43 6.38 -1.41 -8.10
CA HIS A 43 6.00 -2.69 -8.70
C HIS A 43 4.50 -2.75 -8.97
N LEU A 44 3.65 -2.43 -7.99
CA LEU A 44 2.19 -2.35 -8.16
C LEU A 44 1.79 -1.32 -9.23
N ARG A 45 2.52 -0.21 -9.33
CA ARG A 45 2.29 0.81 -10.36
C ARG A 45 2.57 0.30 -11.79
N LYS A 46 3.54 -0.62 -11.97
CA LYS A 46 3.81 -1.26 -13.26
C LYS A 46 2.71 -2.25 -13.63
N GLU A 47 2.16 -2.95 -12.65
CA GLU A 47 1.01 -3.85 -12.81
C GLU A 47 -0.34 -3.12 -12.96
N GLY A 48 -0.35 -1.78 -12.92
CA GLY A 48 -1.58 -0.98 -13.03
C GLY A 48 -2.47 -0.97 -11.79
N ILE A 49 -2.00 -1.53 -10.67
CA ILE A 49 -2.72 -1.56 -9.40
C ILE A 49 -2.57 -0.19 -8.72
N THR A 50 -3.69 0.47 -8.43
CA THR A 50 -3.74 1.79 -7.78
C THR A 50 -4.56 1.74 -6.49
N CYS A 51 -4.48 2.77 -5.64
CA CYS A 51 -5.29 2.80 -4.42
C CYS A 51 -6.78 2.87 -4.75
N ALA A 52 -7.63 2.39 -3.84
CA ALA A 52 -9.08 2.38 -4.01
C ALA A 52 -9.63 3.75 -4.45
N GLN A 53 -9.18 4.84 -3.82
CA GLN A 53 -9.58 6.20 -4.20
C GLN A 53 -9.22 6.58 -5.64
N THR A 54 -8.07 6.11 -6.15
CA THR A 54 -7.67 6.40 -7.54
C THR A 54 -8.48 5.55 -8.51
N GLN A 55 -8.73 4.27 -8.18
CA GLN A 55 -9.60 3.40 -8.97
C GLN A 55 -11.02 3.96 -9.05
N ASP A 56 -11.59 4.39 -7.92
CA ASP A 56 -12.92 5.01 -7.86
C ASP A 56 -13.00 6.26 -8.76
N ARG A 57 -11.97 7.12 -8.76
CA ARG A 57 -11.94 8.30 -9.64
C ARG A 57 -11.84 7.93 -11.13
N ILE A 58 -11.11 6.87 -11.47
CA ILE A 58 -10.99 6.38 -12.84
C ILE A 58 -12.33 5.81 -13.31
N GLU A 59 -12.99 4.99 -12.49
CA GLU A 59 -14.29 4.41 -12.83
C GLU A 59 -15.39 5.46 -12.91
N GLN A 60 -15.37 6.47 -12.03
CA GLN A 60 -16.23 7.65 -12.17
C GLN A 60 -16.02 8.30 -13.54
N ARG A 61 -14.78 8.57 -13.95
CA ARG A 61 -14.48 9.14 -15.29
C ARG A 61 -15.00 8.27 -16.44
N LYS A 62 -14.81 6.95 -16.37
CA LYS A 62 -15.31 6.01 -17.40
C LYS A 62 -16.85 6.00 -17.46
N ALA A 63 -17.52 6.13 -16.33
CA ALA A 63 -18.98 6.25 -16.30
C ALA A 63 -19.44 7.52 -17.02
N TRP A 64 -18.73 8.65 -16.86
CA TRP A 64 -18.99 9.88 -17.61
C TRP A 64 -18.84 9.70 -19.12
N GLU A 65 -17.75 9.07 -19.56
CA GLU A 65 -17.46 8.86 -20.98
C GLU A 65 -18.49 7.94 -21.68
N LYS A 66 -19.03 6.95 -20.96
CA LYS A 66 -20.01 5.99 -21.50
C LYS A 66 -21.45 6.51 -21.54
N THR A 67 -21.76 7.68 -20.98
CA THR A 67 -23.11 8.22 -21.02
C THR A 67 -23.45 8.79 -22.40
N ASN A 68 -24.21 8.03 -23.19
CA ASN A 68 -24.97 8.57 -24.30
C ASN A 68 -26.13 9.40 -23.72
N PHE A 69 -26.23 10.67 -24.10
CA PHE A 69 -27.03 11.73 -23.44
C PHE A 69 -28.55 11.54 -23.40
N ARG A 70 -29.09 10.36 -23.75
CA ARG A 70 -30.53 10.17 -24.00
C ARG A 70 -31.32 9.41 -22.92
N GLU A 71 -30.67 8.77 -21.94
CA GLU A 71 -31.41 7.90 -20.98
C GLU A 71 -31.02 8.00 -19.49
N VAL A 72 -30.01 8.77 -19.08
CA VAL A 72 -29.64 8.85 -17.65
C VAL A 72 -30.33 10.01 -16.93
N ARG A 73 -31.02 9.72 -15.82
CA ARG A 73 -31.40 10.76 -14.84
C ARG A 73 -30.10 11.38 -14.29
N PRO A 74 -29.88 12.70 -14.41
CA PRO A 74 -28.62 13.30 -14.05
C PRO A 74 -28.44 13.30 -12.53
N VAL A 75 -27.63 12.37 -12.01
CA VAL A 75 -27.01 12.58 -10.70
C VAL A 75 -25.92 13.63 -10.92
N LYS A 76 -26.06 14.81 -10.33
CA LYS A 76 -25.06 15.88 -10.45
C LYS A 76 -23.73 15.36 -9.87
N PRO A 77 -22.65 15.25 -10.67
CA PRO A 77 -21.35 14.91 -10.13
C PRO A 77 -20.83 16.06 -9.30
N ASN A 78 -20.11 15.72 -8.24
CA ASN A 78 -19.25 16.68 -7.57
C ASN A 78 -18.02 16.92 -8.48
N PRO A 79 -17.64 18.19 -8.80
CA PRO A 79 -16.53 18.47 -9.70
C PRO A 79 -15.22 17.82 -9.24
N VAL A 80 -14.64 16.98 -10.11
CA VAL A 80 -13.31 16.40 -9.91
C VAL A 80 -12.27 17.38 -10.44
N LYS A 81 -11.55 18.04 -9.53
CA LYS A 81 -10.39 18.87 -9.91
C LYS A 81 -9.31 17.96 -10.52
N PRO A 82 -8.78 18.29 -11.73
CA PRO A 82 -7.60 17.61 -12.24
C PRO A 82 -6.49 17.77 -11.20
N ASN A 83 -5.91 16.66 -10.74
CA ASN A 83 -4.73 16.73 -9.89
C ASN A 83 -3.53 16.97 -10.84
N PRO A 84 -2.85 18.14 -10.77
CA PRO A 84 -1.75 18.47 -11.66
C PRO A 84 -0.47 17.65 -11.39
N GLU A 85 -0.50 16.70 -10.47
CA GLU A 85 0.69 16.01 -9.96
C GLU A 85 0.83 14.54 -10.45
N LYS A 86 0.66 14.31 -11.76
CA LYS A 86 1.18 13.09 -12.40
C LYS A 86 1.63 13.34 -13.83
#